data_AF-A0A329XGN8-F1
#
_entry.id   AF-A0A329XGN8-F1
#
_cell.length_a   1.000
_cell.length_b   1.000
_cell.length_c   1.000
_cell.angle_alpha   90.00
_cell.angle_beta   90.00
_cell.angle_gamma   90.00
#
_symmetry.space_group_name_H-M   'P 1'
#
loop_
_entity.id
_entity.type
_entity.pdbx_description
1 polymer ?
#
loop_
_entity_poly.entity_id
_entity_poly.type
_entity_poly.pdbx_seq_one_letter_code
_entity_poly.pdbx_strand_id
1 'polypeptide(L)'
;LLTIADALDDWIARLAPTAISVERVFAQDNLRSVVPVAEVIGVAMVAGARAGLEVAQHTPSEAKAAVTGSGTAGKAQVQAMVRRILGLDAPPRPADAADALAQAICHAWRGGGTGVDGSTDMVSAGGSIRASARTPAQQAWAAAQARARRTGAVDPRRRTR
;
A
#
# COMPACT_ATOMS: atom_id res chain seq x y z
N LEU A 1 12.81 19.39 -0.72
CA LEU A 1 13.17 17.99 -1.01
C LEU A 1 14.34 17.51 -0.15
N LEU A 2 15.46 18.25 -0.04
CA LEU A 2 16.61 17.85 0.80
C LEU A 2 16.23 17.51 2.25
N THR A 3 15.48 18.39 2.93
CA THR A 3 14.99 18.13 4.30
C THR A 3 14.17 16.84 4.43
N ILE A 4 13.45 16.43 3.39
CA ILE A 4 12.69 15.17 3.39
C ILE A 4 13.64 13.99 3.21
N ALA A 5 14.61 14.10 2.30
CA ALA A 5 15.62 13.08 2.08
C ALA A 5 16.43 12.79 3.36
N ASP A 6 16.92 13.85 4.02
CA ASP A 6 17.67 13.73 5.27
C ASP A 6 16.83 13.06 6.37
N ALA A 7 15.56 13.45 6.50
CA ALA A 7 14.66 12.84 7.46
C ALA A 7 14.40 11.34 7.18
N LEU A 8 14.28 10.97 5.90
CA LEU A 8 14.10 9.57 5.50
C LEU A 8 15.34 8.74 5.81
N ASP A 9 16.53 9.24 5.48
CA ASP A 9 17.80 8.57 5.78
C ASP A 9 17.95 8.35 7.31
N ASP A 10 17.56 9.35 8.12
CA ASP A 10 17.50 9.26 9.58
C ASP A 10 16.54 8.17 10.08
N TRP A 11 15.32 8.10 9.53
CA TRP A 11 14.33 7.10 9.92
C TRP A 11 14.72 5.68 9.50
N ILE A 12 15.30 5.53 8.30
CA ILE A 12 15.82 4.24 7.82
C ILE A 12 16.91 3.74 8.77
N ALA A 13 17.86 4.60 9.15
CA ALA A 13 18.93 4.25 10.07
C ALA A 13 18.41 3.86 11.46
N ARG A 14 17.41 4.58 11.98
CA ARG A 14 16.84 4.34 13.32
C ARG A 14 15.98 3.09 13.40
N LEU A 15 15.17 2.83 12.38
CA LEU A 15 14.17 1.75 12.41
C LEU A 15 14.67 0.45 11.76
N ALA A 16 15.73 0.52 10.94
CA ALA A 16 16.24 -0.61 10.16
C ALA A 16 15.12 -1.43 9.48
N PRO A 17 14.22 -0.78 8.72
CA PRO A 17 13.11 -1.49 8.08
C PRO A 17 13.63 -2.46 7.00
N THR A 18 12.79 -3.40 6.60
CA THR A 18 13.10 -4.31 5.46
C THR A 18 12.53 -3.81 4.14
N ALA A 19 11.61 -2.85 4.18
CA ALA A 19 10.91 -2.32 3.02
C ALA A 19 10.40 -0.90 3.25
N ILE A 20 10.21 -0.16 2.17
CA ILE A 20 9.47 1.10 2.12
C ILE A 20 8.21 0.88 1.27
N SER A 21 7.07 1.26 1.83
CA SER A 21 5.78 1.26 1.14
C SER A 21 5.33 2.69 0.88
N VAL A 22 5.08 3.04 -0.38
CA VAL A 22 4.56 4.36 -0.77
C VAL A 22 3.20 4.22 -1.46
N GLU A 23 2.39 5.27 -1.38
CA GLU A 23 1.13 5.30 -2.10
C GLU A 23 1.35 5.57 -3.59
N ARG A 24 0.70 4.78 -4.46
CA ARG A 24 0.66 5.04 -5.89
C ARG A 24 -0.31 6.20 -6.17
N VAL A 25 0.19 7.26 -6.81
CA VAL A 25 -0.59 8.43 -7.15
C VAL A 25 -1.08 8.38 -8.60
N PHE A 26 -2.33 8.80 -8.83
CA PHE A 26 -2.95 8.86 -10.15
C PHE A 26 -3.19 10.32 -10.55
N ALA A 27 -2.86 10.66 -11.79
CA ALA A 27 -2.87 12.03 -12.30
C ALA A 27 -4.23 12.49 -12.86
N GLN A 28 -5.28 11.67 -12.80
CA GLN A 28 -6.46 11.80 -13.68
C GLN A 28 -7.18 13.16 -13.56
N ASP A 29 -7.22 13.80 -12.39
CA ASP A 29 -8.07 14.99 -12.19
C ASP A 29 -7.36 16.24 -11.65
N ASN A 30 -6.07 16.18 -11.24
CA ASN A 30 -5.38 17.37 -10.70
C ASN A 30 -3.85 17.32 -10.78
N LEU A 31 -3.31 17.56 -11.98
CA LEU A 31 -1.87 17.59 -12.27
C LEU A 31 -1.07 18.54 -11.36
N ARG A 32 -1.64 19.69 -10.98
CA ARG A 32 -0.93 20.68 -10.15
C ARG A 32 -0.63 20.16 -8.75
N SER A 33 -1.56 19.39 -8.17
CA SER A 33 -1.37 18.80 -6.85
C SER A 33 -0.56 17.51 -6.89
N VAL A 34 -0.59 16.78 -8.01
CA VAL A 34 0.04 15.46 -8.12
C VAL A 34 1.56 15.54 -8.22
N VAL A 35 2.08 16.57 -8.91
CA VAL A 35 3.51 16.69 -9.19
C VAL A 35 4.35 16.82 -7.92
N PRO A 36 4.06 17.74 -6.97
CA PRO A 36 4.84 17.84 -5.74
C PRO A 36 4.80 16.56 -4.89
N VAL A 37 3.68 15.85 -4.89
CA VAL A 37 3.57 14.55 -4.18
C VAL A 37 4.44 13.49 -4.86
N ALA A 38 4.42 13.45 -6.20
CA ALA A 38 5.25 12.52 -6.97
C ALA A 38 6.75 12.79 -6.78
N GLU A 39 7.17 14.06 -6.66
CA GLU A 39 8.56 14.42 -6.33
C GLU A 39 8.99 13.86 -4.97
N VAL A 40 8.14 14.01 -3.94
CA VAL A 40 8.40 13.46 -2.59
C VAL A 40 8.47 11.94 -2.61
N ILE A 41 7.57 11.28 -3.33
CA ILE A 41 7.59 9.83 -3.51
C ILE A 41 8.89 9.39 -4.20
N GLY A 42 9.32 10.10 -5.24
CA GLY A 42 10.60 9.84 -5.92
C GLY A 42 11.78 9.89 -4.95
N VAL A 43 11.83 10.88 -4.06
CA VAL A 43 12.85 10.96 -3.00
C VAL A 43 12.79 9.75 -2.07
N ALA A 44 11.60 9.34 -1.62
CA ALA A 44 11.43 8.16 -0.76
C ALA A 44 11.88 6.85 -1.44
N MET A 45 11.56 6.69 -2.73
CA MET A 45 11.97 5.54 -3.51
C MET A 45 13.49 5.47 -3.68
N VAL A 46 14.14 6.61 -3.95
CA VAL A 46 15.60 6.68 -4.06
C VAL A 46 16.28 6.40 -2.71
N ALA A 47 15.76 6.93 -1.61
CA ALA A 47 16.28 6.65 -0.26
C ALA A 47 16.21 5.15 0.08
N GLY A 48 15.05 4.53 -0.17
CA GLY A 48 14.87 3.08 0.03
C GLY A 48 15.81 2.24 -0.83
N ALA A 49 15.90 2.54 -2.13
CA ALA A 49 16.77 1.83 -3.04
C ALA A 49 18.27 1.97 -2.67
N ARG A 50 18.71 3.17 -2.26
CA ARG A 50 20.09 3.41 -1.78
C ARG A 50 20.42 2.58 -0.53
N ALA A 51 19.45 2.38 0.35
CA ALA A 51 19.58 1.55 1.54
C ALA A 51 19.38 0.04 1.28
N GLY A 52 19.18 -0.38 0.03
CA GLY A 52 18.97 -1.79 -0.33
C GLY A 52 17.62 -2.36 0.15
N LEU A 53 16.64 -1.50 0.38
CA LEU A 53 15.31 -1.90 0.85
C LEU A 53 14.40 -2.27 -0.31
N GLU A 54 13.45 -3.19 -0.07
CA GLU A 54 12.33 -3.39 -1.00
C GLU A 54 11.51 -2.08 -1.08
N VAL A 55 11.20 -1.61 -2.29
CA VAL A 55 10.38 -0.41 -2.50
C VAL A 55 9.09 -0.81 -3.20
N ALA A 56 7.98 -0.80 -2.46
CA ALA A 56 6.67 -1.20 -2.94
C ALA A 56 5.72 -0.01 -3.07
N GLN A 57 4.80 -0.10 -4.03
CA GLN A 57 3.74 0.89 -4.23
C GLN A 57 2.36 0.24 -4.14
N HIS A 58 1.44 0.84 -3.38
CA HIS A 58 0.04 0.39 -3.31
C HIS A 58 -0.92 1.54 -3.57
N THR A 59 -2.04 1.23 -4.20
CA THR A 59 -3.10 2.22 -4.43
C THR A 59 -3.83 2.58 -3.11
N PRO A 60 -4.50 3.74 -3.04
CA PRO A 60 -5.31 4.09 -1.86
C PRO A 60 -6.38 3.03 -1.56
N SER A 61 -7.03 2.52 -2.59
CA SER A 61 -8.06 1.47 -2.46
C SER A 61 -7.49 0.17 -1.92
N GLU A 62 -6.24 -0.15 -2.25
CA GLU A 62 -5.55 -1.33 -1.73
C GLU A 62 -5.24 -1.22 -0.24
N ALA A 63 -4.76 -0.05 0.22
CA ALA A 63 -4.51 0.18 1.64
C ALA A 63 -5.82 0.18 2.45
N LYS A 64 -6.86 0.84 1.94
CA LYS A 64 -8.20 0.84 2.54
C LYS A 64 -8.78 -0.57 2.63
N ALA A 65 -8.70 -1.35 1.55
CA ALA A 65 -9.18 -2.73 1.54
C ALA A 65 -8.37 -3.62 2.48
N ALA A 66 -7.06 -3.39 2.61
CA ALA A 66 -6.23 -4.13 3.55
C ALA A 66 -6.72 -3.97 4.98
N VAL A 67 -6.93 -2.74 5.45
CA VAL A 67 -7.28 -2.48 6.85
C VAL A 67 -8.77 -2.61 7.17
N THR A 68 -9.66 -2.34 6.21
CA THR A 68 -11.11 -2.26 6.46
C THR A 68 -11.93 -3.35 5.77
N GLY A 69 -11.34 -4.09 4.83
CA GLY A 69 -12.05 -4.99 3.93
C GLY A 69 -12.75 -4.30 2.75
N SER A 70 -12.76 -2.96 2.68
CA SER A 70 -13.36 -2.19 1.58
C SER A 70 -12.39 -1.17 1.00
N GLY A 71 -12.22 -1.17 -0.32
CA GLY A 71 -11.38 -0.19 -1.01
C GLY A 71 -11.96 1.23 -1.05
N THR A 72 -13.24 1.38 -0.74
CA THR A 72 -13.94 2.67 -0.75
C THR A 72 -14.17 3.24 0.64
N ALA A 73 -13.58 2.64 1.69
CA ALA A 73 -13.73 3.10 3.07
C ALA A 73 -13.29 4.56 3.27
N GLY A 74 -14.01 5.26 4.15
CA GLY A 74 -13.71 6.63 4.54
C GLY A 74 -12.57 6.72 5.55
N LYS A 75 -11.98 7.92 5.69
CA LYS A 75 -10.81 8.17 6.57
C LYS A 75 -11.04 7.76 8.02
N ALA A 76 -12.20 8.08 8.59
CA ALA A 76 -12.51 7.73 9.99
C ALA A 76 -12.53 6.22 10.21
N GLN A 77 -13.04 5.45 9.24
CA GLN A 77 -13.06 3.99 9.30
C GLN A 77 -11.66 3.41 9.20
N VAL A 78 -10.83 3.92 8.28
CA VAL A 78 -9.41 3.54 8.16
C VAL A 78 -8.69 3.77 9.48
N GLN A 79 -8.83 4.97 10.06
CA GLN A 79 -8.18 5.33 11.33
C GLN A 79 -8.63 4.43 12.49
N ALA A 80 -9.93 4.15 12.60
CA ALA A 80 -10.47 3.25 13.63
C ALA A 80 -9.93 1.82 13.47
N MET A 81 -9.83 1.33 12.23
CA MET A 81 -9.31 -0.01 11.95
C MET A 81 -7.81 -0.09 12.20
N VAL A 82 -7.01 0.90 11.78
CA VAL A 82 -5.56 0.95 12.07
C VAL A 82 -5.31 0.91 13.58
N ARG A 83 -6.04 1.73 14.36
CA ARG A 83 -5.97 1.71 15.82
C ARG A 83 -6.24 0.31 16.37
N ARG A 84 -7.30 -0.35 15.91
CA ARG A 84 -7.70 -1.69 16.35
C ARG A 84 -6.67 -2.76 15.97
N ILE A 85 -6.15 -2.71 14.75
CA ILE A 85 -5.16 -3.67 14.22
C ILE A 85 -3.87 -3.62 15.03
N LEU A 86 -3.43 -2.41 15.38
CA LEU A 86 -2.17 -2.19 16.09
C LEU A 86 -2.32 -2.15 17.62
N GLY A 87 -3.54 -2.34 18.14
CA GLY A 87 -3.82 -2.31 19.58
C GLY A 87 -3.53 -0.96 20.25
N LEU A 88 -3.72 0.15 19.53
CA LEU A 88 -3.41 1.49 20.04
C LEU A 88 -4.52 2.02 20.97
N ASP A 89 -4.14 2.60 22.10
CA ASP A 89 -5.08 3.18 23.07
C ASP A 89 -5.89 4.34 22.49
N ALA A 90 -5.28 5.10 21.59
CA ALA A 90 -5.90 6.22 20.89
C ALA A 90 -5.64 6.14 19.38
N PRO A 91 -6.47 6.80 18.56
CA PRO A 91 -6.20 6.94 17.14
C PRO A 91 -4.81 7.55 16.88
N PRO A 92 -4.02 7.05 15.91
CA PRO A 92 -2.72 7.62 15.60
C PRO A 92 -2.88 9.08 15.15
N ARG A 93 -1.92 9.91 15.55
CA ARG A 93 -1.85 11.34 15.25
C ARG A 93 -0.46 11.70 14.71
N PRO A 94 -0.33 12.65 13.77
CA PRO A 94 -1.42 13.39 13.09
C PRO A 94 -2.26 12.49 12.17
N ALA A 95 -3.31 13.02 11.54
CA ALA A 95 -4.25 12.22 10.72
C ALA A 95 -3.52 11.37 9.65
N ASP A 96 -2.48 11.92 9.04
CA ASP A 96 -1.70 11.24 8.00
C ASP A 96 -0.88 10.05 8.56
N ALA A 97 -0.66 9.96 9.87
CA ALA A 97 -0.03 8.80 10.49
C ALA A 97 -0.90 7.54 10.34
N ALA A 98 -2.23 7.68 10.34
CA ALA A 98 -3.14 6.56 10.08
C ALA A 98 -2.97 6.03 8.65
N ASP A 99 -2.83 6.93 7.67
CA ASP A 99 -2.67 6.58 6.27
C ASP A 99 -1.30 5.90 6.02
N ALA A 100 -0.22 6.41 6.64
CA ALA A 100 1.10 5.79 6.61
C ALA A 100 1.11 4.38 7.24
N LEU A 101 0.46 4.22 8.40
CA LEU A 101 0.32 2.90 9.04
C LEU A 101 -0.54 1.95 8.21
N ALA A 102 -1.59 2.44 7.56
CA ALA A 102 -2.41 1.63 6.65
C ALA A 102 -1.59 1.13 5.44
N GLN A 103 -0.70 1.96 4.88
CA GLN A 103 0.24 1.55 3.84
C GLN A 103 1.21 0.46 4.33
N ALA A 104 1.81 0.64 5.51
CA ALA A 104 2.69 -0.36 6.11
C ALA A 104 1.98 -1.70 6.35
N ILE A 105 0.76 -1.67 6.90
CA ILE A 105 -0.08 -2.86 7.11
C ILE A 105 -0.41 -3.52 5.77
N CYS A 106 -0.79 -2.73 4.75
CA CYS A 106 -1.11 -3.22 3.42
C CYS A 106 0.06 -4.00 2.81
N HIS A 107 1.27 -3.44 2.91
CA HIS A 107 2.48 -4.11 2.43
C HIS A 107 2.79 -5.39 3.23
N ALA A 108 2.78 -5.30 4.56
CA ALA A 108 3.07 -6.44 5.44
C ALA A 108 2.11 -7.62 5.23
N TRP A 109 0.82 -7.36 5.03
CA TRP A 109 -0.19 -8.40 4.82
C TRP A 109 -0.25 -8.96 3.41
N ARG A 110 0.31 -8.30 2.39
CA ARG A 110 0.46 -8.89 1.05
C ARG A 110 1.54 -9.97 1.00
N GLY A 111 2.50 -9.93 1.92
CA GLY A 111 3.75 -10.70 1.87
C GLY A 111 4.77 -9.96 0.99
N GLY A 112 5.98 -9.75 1.51
CA GLY A 112 7.08 -9.05 0.85
C GLY A 112 7.48 -9.74 -0.46
N GLY A 113 6.98 -9.21 -1.56
CA GLY A 113 6.95 -9.87 -2.84
C GLY A 113 6.91 -8.87 -3.97
N THR A 114 7.77 -7.86 -3.91
CA THR A 114 8.12 -6.99 -5.04
C THR A 114 9.63 -6.71 -5.08
N GLY A 115 10.39 -7.75 -5.42
CA GLY A 115 11.53 -7.62 -6.33
C GLY A 115 12.85 -7.07 -5.78
N VAL A 116 13.56 -7.86 -4.96
CA VAL A 116 15.02 -7.69 -4.79
C VAL A 116 15.82 -8.56 -5.77
N ASP A 117 15.17 -9.43 -6.54
CA ASP A 117 15.85 -10.23 -7.57
C ASP A 117 15.60 -9.63 -8.95
N GLY A 118 16.30 -8.54 -9.31
CA GLY A 118 16.66 -8.08 -10.68
C GLY A 118 15.76 -8.32 -11.91
N SER A 119 14.52 -8.78 -11.78
CA SER A 119 13.55 -9.02 -12.83
C SER A 119 12.50 -7.94 -12.70
N THR A 120 12.43 -7.12 -13.74
CA THR A 120 11.34 -6.19 -14.01
C THR A 120 10.03 -6.95 -14.22
N ASP A 121 9.51 -7.65 -13.21
CA ASP A 121 8.23 -8.32 -13.29
C ASP A 121 7.14 -7.42 -12.72
N MET A 122 6.64 -6.59 -13.62
CA MET A 122 5.37 -5.88 -13.50
C MET A 122 4.30 -6.82 -12.93
N VAL A 123 3.81 -6.49 -11.73
CA VAL A 123 2.63 -7.14 -11.17
C VAL A 123 1.45 -6.81 -12.08
N SER A 124 1.14 -7.75 -12.97
CA SER A 124 0.02 -7.64 -13.91
C SER A 124 -1.30 -7.58 -13.13
N ALA A 125 -2.27 -6.83 -13.67
CA ALA A 125 -3.58 -6.55 -13.08
C ALA A 125 -4.40 -7.79 -12.66
N GLY A 126 -3.92 -9.01 -12.91
CA GLY A 126 -4.50 -10.30 -12.55
C GLY A 126 -4.04 -10.94 -11.23
N GLY A 127 -3.06 -10.38 -10.52
CA GLY A 127 -2.78 -10.76 -9.13
C GLY A 127 -2.44 -12.24 -8.85
N SER A 128 -1.64 -12.90 -9.68
CA SER A 128 -1.04 -14.19 -9.33
C SER A 128 0.26 -14.00 -8.54
N ILE A 129 0.18 -14.00 -7.21
CA ILE A 129 1.35 -14.12 -6.33
C ILE A 129 1.70 -15.62 -6.20
N ARG A 130 2.96 -16.01 -6.40
CA ARG A 130 3.42 -17.40 -6.19
C ARG A 130 3.13 -17.88 -4.76
N ALA A 131 2.67 -19.12 -4.65
CA ALA A 131 1.96 -19.66 -3.50
C ALA A 131 2.82 -20.12 -2.31
N SER A 132 4.15 -20.00 -2.34
CA SER A 132 5.01 -20.83 -1.48
C SER A 132 5.31 -20.31 -0.07
N ALA A 133 4.73 -19.20 0.39
CA ALA A 133 4.91 -18.77 1.80
C ALA A 133 3.77 -17.89 2.34
N ARG A 134 2.50 -18.24 2.07
CA ARG A 134 1.39 -17.50 2.69
C ARG A 134 1.02 -18.10 4.05
N THR A 135 1.08 -17.28 5.10
CA THR A 135 0.47 -17.60 6.39
C THR A 135 -1.06 -17.78 6.23
N PRO A 136 -1.74 -18.51 7.13
CA PRO A 136 -3.20 -18.69 7.06
C PRO A 136 -3.99 -17.38 6.97
N ALA A 137 -3.52 -16.33 7.65
CA ALA A 137 -4.13 -15.00 7.59
C ALA A 137 -4.02 -14.36 6.19
N GLN A 138 -2.86 -14.49 5.54
CA GLN A 138 -2.64 -13.97 4.19
C GLN A 138 -3.46 -14.74 3.14
N GLN A 139 -3.66 -16.05 3.33
CA GLN A 139 -4.53 -16.87 2.48
C GLN A 139 -6.00 -16.45 2.63
N ALA A 140 -6.47 -16.27 3.86
CA ALA A 140 -7.83 -15.81 4.15
C ALA A 140 -8.09 -14.42 3.55
N TRP A 141 -7.13 -13.51 3.68
CA TRP A 141 -7.19 -12.17 3.10
C TRP A 141 -7.21 -12.20 1.56
N ALA A 142 -6.32 -12.97 0.93
CA ALA A 142 -6.29 -13.12 -0.53
C ALA A 142 -7.61 -13.71 -1.06
N ALA A 143 -8.18 -14.70 -0.38
CA ALA A 143 -9.47 -15.28 -0.71
C ALA A 143 -10.62 -14.28 -0.56
N ALA A 144 -10.62 -13.46 0.50
CA ALA A 144 -11.61 -12.40 0.70
C ALA A 144 -11.54 -11.35 -0.41
N GLN A 145 -10.34 -10.96 -0.82
CA GLN A 145 -10.12 -10.00 -1.91
C GLN A 145 -10.59 -10.54 -3.27
N ALA A 146 -10.32 -11.81 -3.55
CA ALA A 146 -10.79 -12.48 -4.76
C ALA A 146 -12.33 -12.63 -4.79
N ARG A 147 -12.99 -12.72 -3.63
CA ARG A 147 -14.46 -12.72 -3.51
C ARG A 147 -15.03 -11.32 -3.76
N ALA A 148 -14.44 -10.28 -3.17
CA ALA A 148 -14.88 -8.89 -3.36
C ALA A 148 -14.76 -8.39 -4.82
N ARG A 149 -13.77 -8.89 -5.57
CA ARG A 149 -13.63 -8.59 -7.01
C ARG A 149 -14.75 -9.24 -7.85
N ARG A 150 -15.26 -10.41 -7.45
CA ARG A 150 -16.32 -11.12 -8.18
C ARG A 150 -17.69 -10.45 -8.04
N THR A 151 -17.93 -9.72 -6.96
CA THR A 151 -19.19 -9.01 -6.73
C THR A 151 -19.30 -7.68 -7.49
N GLY A 152 -18.20 -7.19 -8.09
CA GLY A 152 -18.17 -5.94 -8.88
C GLY A 152 -17.96 -6.12 -10.39
N ALA A 153 -17.77 -7.36 -10.88
CA ALA A 153 -17.60 -7.62 -12.30
C ALA A 153 -18.97 -7.64 -12.99
N VAL A 154 -19.28 -6.61 -13.77
CA VAL A 154 -20.43 -6.62 -14.69
C VAL A 154 -20.20 -7.73 -15.71
N ASP A 155 -21.12 -8.69 -15.81
CA ASP A 155 -21.08 -9.71 -16.85
C ASP A 155 -21.13 -9.04 -18.22
N PRO A 156 -20.08 -9.13 -19.06
CA PRO A 156 -20.06 -8.49 -20.37
C PRO A 156 -21.16 -9.02 -21.33
N ARG A 157 -21.83 -10.12 -20.97
CA ARG A 157 -22.97 -10.66 -21.72
C ARG A 157 -24.32 -10.03 -21.37
N ARG A 158 -24.40 -9.20 -20.32
CA ARG A 158 -25.60 -8.45 -19.93
C ARG A 158 -25.57 -6.99 -20.43
N ARG A 159 -25.39 -6.79 -21.74
CA ARG A 159 -25.84 -5.57 -22.41
C ARG A 159 -27.22 -5.84 -23.00
N THR A 160 -28.26 -5.48 -22.26
CA THR A 160 -29.64 -5.47 -22.77
C THR A 160 -29.82 -4.38 -23.82
N ARG A 161 -30.55 -4.73 -24.88
CA ARG A 161 -31.00 -3.87 -25.98
C ARG A 161 -31.83 -2.69 -25.50
#